data_AF-A0A6L6Q9L5-F1
#
_entry.id   AF-A0A6L6Q9L5-F1
#
_cell.length_a   1.000
_cell.length_b   1.000
_cell.length_c   1.000
_cell.angle_alpha   90.00
_cell.angle_beta   90.00
_cell.angle_gamma   90.00
#
_symmetry.space_group_name_H-M   'P 1'
#
loop_
_entity.id
_entity.type
_entity.pdbx_description
1 polymer ?
#
loop_
_entity_poly.entity_id
_entity_poly.type
_entity_poly.pdbx_seq_one_letter_code
_entity_poly.pdbx_strand_id
1 'polypeptide(L)'
;MKIRRRESGMMLLDLIFGVVVAMGMLLVVAQVSDSLNRGRQAHLQGSRLAAGAAALQVMLNKYGKNITTNGTAPGFANALAPSEAELRTAGFLPSFVSTRMPFGGTMIFTVRVGINNTLTGLACGDQSIVDSAGQPNGPIAGQIMHAANGVGLRTTVGTPGLLNGPGFQNIASPVNGPAVVCAWAATPSQ
;
A
#
# COMPACT_ATOMS: atom_id res chain seq x y z
N MET A 1 -16.91 -70.88 -20.08
CA MET A 1 -15.91 -70.00 -19.44
C MET A 1 -16.27 -68.55 -19.79
N LYS A 2 -16.99 -67.85 -18.91
CA LYS A 2 -17.56 -66.52 -19.19
C LYS A 2 -16.58 -65.46 -18.66
N ILE A 3 -15.83 -64.85 -19.57
CA ILE A 3 -14.76 -63.89 -19.25
C ILE A 3 -15.39 -62.62 -18.65
N ARG A 4 -15.02 -62.32 -17.40
CA ARG A 4 -15.32 -61.05 -16.71
C ARG A 4 -14.70 -59.91 -17.52
N ARG A 5 -15.50 -59.16 -18.28
CA ARG A 5 -15.03 -58.01 -19.08
C ARG A 5 -15.78 -56.70 -18.77
N ARG A 6 -16.47 -56.62 -17.63
CA ARG A 6 -17.33 -55.46 -17.26
C ARG A 6 -16.89 -54.65 -16.04
N GLU A 7 -15.86 -55.06 -15.31
CA GLU A 7 -15.41 -54.36 -14.09
C GLU A 7 -14.34 -53.29 -14.37
N SER A 8 -13.56 -53.42 -15.45
CA SER A 8 -12.47 -52.49 -15.76
C SER A 8 -12.94 -51.10 -16.23
N GLY A 9 -14.16 -50.99 -16.76
CA GLY A 9 -14.71 -49.72 -17.29
C GLY A 9 -15.15 -48.74 -16.20
N MET A 10 -15.70 -49.23 -15.08
CA MET A 10 -16.08 -48.38 -13.94
C MET A 10 -14.86 -47.94 -13.13
N MET A 11 -13.87 -48.81 -12.91
CA MET A 11 -12.63 -48.43 -12.20
C MET A 11 -11.86 -47.30 -12.90
N LEU A 12 -11.84 -47.28 -14.24
CA LEU A 12 -11.16 -46.23 -15.00
C LEU A 12 -11.89 -44.87 -14.86
N LEU A 13 -13.22 -44.91 -14.85
CA LEU A 13 -14.05 -43.71 -14.77
C LEU A 13 -14.00 -43.06 -13.38
N ASP A 14 -14.00 -43.88 -12.32
CA ASP A 14 -13.81 -43.42 -10.94
C ASP A 14 -12.40 -42.85 -10.71
N LEU A 15 -11.38 -43.46 -11.33
CA LEU A 15 -10.00 -42.93 -11.28
C LEU A 15 -9.90 -41.56 -11.97
N ILE A 16 -10.48 -41.43 -13.17
CA ILE A 16 -10.49 -40.16 -13.91
C ILE A 16 -11.23 -39.09 -13.11
N PHE A 17 -12.40 -39.41 -12.54
CA PHE A 17 -13.16 -38.48 -11.73
C PHE A 17 -12.38 -38.05 -10.48
N GLY A 18 -11.72 -39.00 -9.80
CA GLY A 18 -10.85 -38.71 -8.66
C GLY A 18 -9.69 -37.77 -9.02
N VAL A 19 -9.04 -37.97 -10.17
CA VAL A 19 -7.95 -37.10 -10.63
C VAL A 19 -8.45 -35.70 -11.00
N VAL A 20 -9.59 -35.58 -11.68
CA VAL A 20 -10.16 -34.27 -12.05
C VAL A 20 -10.57 -33.48 -10.81
N VAL A 21 -11.21 -34.12 -9.83
CA VAL A 21 -11.57 -33.48 -8.56
C VAL A 21 -10.32 -33.06 -7.78
N ALA A 22 -9.29 -33.91 -7.72
CA ALA A 22 -8.03 -33.58 -7.06
C ALA A 22 -7.30 -32.40 -7.72
N MET A 23 -7.23 -32.38 -9.07
CA MET A 23 -6.67 -31.25 -9.81
C MET A 23 -7.48 -29.97 -9.61
N GLY A 24 -8.81 -30.06 -9.62
CA GLY A 24 -9.70 -28.94 -9.31
C GLY A 24 -9.45 -28.36 -7.92
N MET A 25 -9.32 -29.20 -6.90
CA MET A 25 -8.99 -28.77 -5.54
C MET A 25 -7.60 -28.11 -5.46
N LEU A 26 -6.59 -28.66 -6.15
CA LEU A 26 -5.25 -28.08 -6.17
C LEU A 26 -5.23 -26.66 -6.75
N LEU A 27 -5.99 -26.41 -7.82
CA LEU A 27 -6.13 -25.08 -8.42
C LEU A 27 -6.82 -24.09 -7.47
N VAL A 28 -7.89 -24.53 -6.79
CA VAL A 28 -8.59 -23.70 -5.80
C VAL A 28 -7.67 -23.37 -4.62
N VAL A 29 -6.92 -24.34 -4.11
CA VAL A 29 -5.97 -24.12 -3.00
C VAL A 29 -4.88 -23.11 -3.39
N ALA A 30 -4.33 -23.23 -4.60
CA ALA A 30 -3.33 -22.27 -5.10
C ALA A 30 -3.90 -20.84 -5.19
N GLN A 31 -5.10 -20.67 -5.76
CA GLN A 31 -5.76 -19.36 -5.86
C GLN A 31 -6.07 -18.74 -4.49
N VAL A 32 -6.51 -19.56 -3.53
CA VAL A 32 -6.80 -19.10 -2.16
C VAL A 32 -5.50 -18.71 -1.44
N SER A 33 -4.44 -19.50 -1.56
CA SER A 33 -3.14 -19.21 -0.95
C SER A 33 -2.57 -17.88 -1.47
N ASP A 34 -2.62 -17.65 -2.78
CA ASP A 34 -2.15 -16.39 -3.38
C ASP A 34 -2.98 -15.20 -2.92
N SER A 35 -4.30 -15.36 -2.84
CA SER A 35 -5.21 -14.32 -2.35
C SER A 35 -4.91 -13.95 -0.88
N LEU A 36 -4.67 -14.95 -0.03
CA LEU A 36 -4.30 -14.75 1.38
C LEU A 36 -2.94 -14.08 1.51
N ASN A 37 -1.95 -14.49 0.72
CA ASN A 37 -0.62 -13.90 0.73
C ASN A 37 -0.65 -12.42 0.32
N ARG A 38 -1.40 -12.09 -0.74
CA ARG A 38 -1.59 -10.69 -1.17
C ARG A 38 -2.34 -9.87 -0.12
N GLY A 39 -3.36 -10.44 0.53
CA GLY A 39 -4.07 -9.77 1.63
C GLY A 39 -3.15 -9.44 2.81
N ARG A 40 -2.28 -10.39 3.21
CA ARG A 40 -1.25 -10.15 4.25
C ARG A 40 -0.27 -9.06 3.84
N GLN A 41 0.21 -9.08 2.60
CA GLN A 41 1.09 -8.03 2.07
C GLN A 41 0.40 -6.66 2.07
N ALA A 42 -0.88 -6.60 1.72
CA ALA A 42 -1.68 -5.37 1.77
C ALA A 42 -1.79 -4.81 3.18
N HIS A 43 -2.08 -5.64 4.17
CA HIS A 43 -2.11 -5.22 5.57
C HIS A 43 -0.75 -4.72 6.06
N LEU A 44 0.33 -5.43 5.74
CA LEU A 44 1.68 -5.01 6.10
C LEU A 44 2.05 -3.67 5.44
N GLN A 45 1.72 -3.49 4.17
CA GLN A 45 1.96 -2.24 3.46
C GLN A 45 1.17 -1.08 4.09
N GLY A 46 -0.12 -1.29 4.37
CA GLY A 46 -0.96 -0.28 5.03
C GLY A 46 -0.40 0.12 6.40
N SER A 47 0.01 -0.86 7.22
CA SER A 47 0.61 -0.59 8.54
C SER A 47 1.92 0.21 8.46
N ARG A 48 2.76 -0.05 7.47
CA ARG A 48 4.02 0.70 7.22
C ARG A 48 3.74 2.14 6.80
N LEU A 49 2.80 2.33 5.87
CA LEU A 49 2.37 3.67 5.45
C LEU A 49 1.78 4.44 6.63
N ALA A 50 0.91 3.82 7.44
CA ALA A 50 0.35 4.43 8.64
C ALA A 50 1.43 4.84 9.65
N ALA A 51 2.44 4.01 9.89
CA ALA A 51 3.58 4.35 10.74
C ALA A 51 4.41 5.51 10.16
N GLY A 52 4.59 5.54 8.84
CA GLY A 52 5.26 6.65 8.16
C GLY A 52 4.49 7.98 8.28
N ALA A 53 3.17 7.93 8.12
CA ALA A 53 2.31 9.08 8.34
C ALA A 53 2.32 9.54 9.81
N ALA A 54 2.31 8.62 10.77
CA ALA A 54 2.45 8.97 12.18
C ALA A 54 3.79 9.65 12.46
N ALA A 55 4.89 9.20 11.85
CA ALA A 55 6.19 9.85 11.95
C ALA A 55 6.16 11.29 11.40
N LEU A 56 5.53 11.48 10.23
CA LEU A 56 5.30 12.82 9.68
C LEU A 56 4.44 13.67 10.60
N GLN A 57 3.38 13.12 11.18
CA GLN A 57 2.51 13.83 12.11
C GLN A 57 3.30 14.41 13.29
N VAL A 58 4.19 13.59 13.89
CA VAL A 58 5.03 14.04 15.00
C VAL A 58 6.00 15.13 14.56
N MET A 59 6.63 14.99 13.38
CA MET A 59 7.49 16.01 12.81
C MET A 59 6.75 17.33 12.58
N LEU A 60 5.55 17.28 11.98
CA LEU A 60 4.74 18.47 11.70
C LEU A 60 4.23 19.13 12.97
N ASN A 61 3.86 18.36 13.99
CA ASN A 61 3.50 18.90 15.31
C ASN A 61 4.69 19.61 15.96
N LYS A 62 5.91 19.09 15.80
CA LYS A 62 7.11 19.66 16.43
C LYS A 62 7.67 20.88 15.69
N TYR A 63 7.69 20.83 14.36
CA TYR A 63 8.38 21.83 13.53
C TYR A 63 7.45 22.62 12.60
N GLY A 64 6.13 22.41 12.66
CA GLY A 64 5.19 22.98 11.70
C GLY A 64 5.24 24.51 11.60
N LYS A 65 5.43 25.21 12.73
CA LYS A 65 5.62 26.67 12.72
C LYS A 65 6.87 27.09 11.94
N ASN A 66 7.98 26.38 12.09
CA ASN A 66 9.21 26.68 11.36
C ASN A 66 9.01 26.40 9.86
N ILE A 67 8.46 25.23 9.53
CA ILE A 67 8.19 24.83 8.14
C ILE A 67 7.31 25.86 7.42
N THR A 68 6.25 26.35 8.07
CA THR A 68 5.36 27.37 7.49
C THR A 68 6.00 28.76 7.40
N THR A 69 6.86 29.12 8.35
CA THR A 69 7.44 30.48 8.40
C THR A 69 8.66 30.63 7.49
N ASN A 70 9.54 29.64 7.45
CA ASN A 70 10.83 29.74 6.76
C ASN A 70 11.21 28.48 5.96
N GLY A 71 10.32 27.48 5.87
CA GLY A 71 10.57 26.26 5.11
C GLY A 71 11.56 25.29 5.75
N THR A 72 11.94 25.48 7.02
CA THR A 72 13.00 24.69 7.67
C THR A 72 12.52 23.81 8.83
N ALA A 73 13.25 22.73 9.09
CA ALA A 73 13.11 21.91 10.28
C ALA A 73 14.51 21.46 10.76
N PRO A 74 14.90 21.71 12.01
CA PRO A 74 16.20 21.28 12.52
C PRO A 74 16.43 19.77 12.38
N GLY A 75 17.58 19.39 11.82
CA GLY A 75 17.94 18.00 11.56
C GLY A 75 17.41 17.44 10.24
N PHE A 76 16.78 18.27 9.40
CA PHE A 76 16.31 17.91 8.06
C PHE A 76 16.95 18.82 7.02
N ALA A 77 17.58 18.23 6.00
CA ALA A 77 18.12 18.95 4.85
C ALA A 77 16.99 19.58 4.02
N ASN A 78 15.86 18.87 3.87
CA ASN A 78 14.65 19.38 3.24
C ASN A 78 13.42 18.96 4.06
N ALA A 79 12.84 19.92 4.77
CA ALA A 79 11.65 19.67 5.60
C ALA A 79 10.39 19.31 4.78
N LEU A 80 10.36 19.64 3.49
CA LEU A 80 9.25 19.32 2.58
C LEU A 80 9.37 17.93 1.96
N ALA A 81 10.54 17.30 2.05
CA ALA A 81 10.80 15.95 1.58
C ALA A 81 11.77 15.24 2.53
N PRO A 82 11.36 14.99 3.80
CA PRO A 82 12.24 14.37 4.77
C PRO A 82 12.58 12.94 4.35
N SER A 83 13.84 12.55 4.47
CA SER A 83 14.26 11.18 4.21
C SER A 83 13.91 10.25 5.37
N GLU A 84 13.84 8.96 5.09
CA GLU A 84 13.72 7.92 6.11
C GLU A 84 14.81 8.04 7.18
N ALA A 85 16.05 8.26 6.75
CA ALA A 85 17.20 8.33 7.65
C ALA A 85 17.09 9.51 8.62
N GLU A 86 16.63 10.67 8.14
CA GLU A 86 16.39 11.84 8.98
C GLU A 86 15.25 11.60 9.95
N LEU A 87 14.12 11.03 9.51
CA LEU A 87 13.00 10.70 10.39
C LEU A 87 13.37 9.69 11.48
N ARG A 88 14.22 8.71 11.18
CA ARG A 88 14.75 7.76 12.18
C ARG A 88 15.73 8.43 13.14
N THR A 89 16.66 9.22 12.62
CA THR A 89 17.68 9.92 13.43
C THR A 89 17.02 10.92 14.39
N ALA A 90 15.96 11.60 13.93
CA ALA A 90 15.15 12.49 14.75
C ALA A 90 14.23 11.76 15.75
N GLY A 91 14.15 10.42 15.69
CA GLY A 91 13.33 9.60 16.59
C GLY A 91 11.83 9.58 16.26
N PHE A 92 11.42 10.05 15.07
CA PHE A 92 10.02 10.07 14.66
C PHE A 92 9.57 8.76 14.01
N LEU A 93 10.45 8.12 13.25
CA LEU A 93 10.18 6.81 12.63
C LEU A 93 10.86 5.71 13.47
N PRO A 94 10.12 4.75 14.02
CA PRO A 94 10.72 3.66 14.79
C PRO A 94 11.63 2.79 13.92
N SER A 95 12.75 2.32 14.49
CA SER A 95 13.76 1.52 13.78
C SER A 95 13.24 0.18 13.24
N PHE A 96 12.23 -0.39 13.90
CA PHE A 96 11.60 -1.66 13.49
C PHE A 96 10.64 -1.51 12.30
N VAL A 97 10.26 -0.27 11.93
CA VAL A 97 9.40 -0.04 10.76
C VAL A 97 10.25 -0.16 9.51
N SER A 98 10.07 -1.28 8.79
CA SER A 98 10.66 -1.46 7.47
C SER A 98 10.01 -0.52 6.46
N THR A 99 10.83 0.21 5.72
CA THR A 99 10.40 1.13 4.65
C THR A 99 10.37 0.48 3.28
N ARG A 100 10.99 -0.69 3.13
CA ARG A 100 10.80 -1.51 1.93
C ARG A 100 9.35 -1.96 1.89
N MET A 101 8.65 -1.75 0.79
CA MET A 101 7.22 -2.05 0.73
C MET A 101 6.97 -3.51 0.30
N PRO A 102 5.95 -4.20 0.84
CA PRO A 102 5.65 -5.60 0.51
C PRO A 102 5.37 -5.85 -0.98
N PHE A 103 4.78 -4.89 -1.68
CA PHE A 103 4.57 -4.95 -3.13
C PHE A 103 5.77 -4.42 -3.95
N GLY A 104 6.94 -4.28 -3.32
CA GLY A 104 8.14 -3.71 -3.92
C GLY A 104 8.25 -2.20 -3.69
N GLY A 105 9.45 -1.66 -3.92
CA GLY A 105 9.73 -0.25 -3.70
C GLY A 105 10.08 0.12 -2.27
N THR A 106 10.13 1.42 -2.02
CA THR A 106 10.37 2.04 -0.72
C THR A 106 9.32 3.09 -0.39
N MET A 107 9.23 3.41 0.89
CA MET A 107 8.41 4.51 1.38
C MET A 107 9.08 5.84 1.06
N ILE A 108 8.31 6.78 0.50
CA ILE A 108 8.70 8.17 0.35
C ILE A 108 7.84 9.05 1.25
N PHE A 109 8.41 10.17 1.66
CA PHE A 109 7.75 11.14 2.53
C PHE A 109 7.74 12.51 1.86
N THR A 110 6.62 13.20 1.95
CA THR A 110 6.47 14.54 1.40
C THR A 110 5.60 15.37 2.33
N VAL A 111 5.95 16.64 2.50
CA VAL A 111 5.14 17.62 3.20
C VAL A 111 4.75 18.71 2.21
N ARG A 112 3.48 19.08 2.24
CA ARG A 112 2.89 20.15 1.43
C ARG A 112 2.44 21.28 2.33
N VAL A 113 2.68 22.50 1.89
CA VAL A 113 2.18 23.73 2.52
C VAL A 113 1.00 24.22 1.70
N GLY A 114 -0.17 24.33 2.33
CA GLY A 114 -1.39 24.84 1.71
C GLY A 114 -1.56 26.36 1.86
N ILE A 115 -2.62 26.89 1.24
CA ILE A 115 -2.90 28.33 1.10
C ILE A 115 -3.04 29.07 2.45
N ASN A 116 -3.36 28.35 3.53
CA ASN A 116 -3.51 28.92 4.89
C ASN A 116 -2.44 28.40 5.86
N ASN A 117 -1.21 28.17 5.40
CA ASN A 117 -0.14 27.54 6.19
C ASN A 117 -0.52 26.16 6.76
N THR A 118 -1.54 25.52 6.18
CA THR A 118 -1.94 24.16 6.53
C THR A 118 -0.87 23.20 6.05
N LEU A 119 -0.33 22.38 6.95
CA LEU A 119 0.66 21.36 6.59
C LEU A 119 -0.01 20.00 6.38
N THR A 120 0.30 19.39 5.25
CA THR A 120 -0.14 18.04 4.92
C THR A 120 1.08 17.18 4.61
N GLY A 121 1.31 16.16 5.44
CA GLY A 121 2.28 15.10 5.20
C GLY A 121 1.67 13.94 4.42
N LEU A 122 2.49 13.32 3.60
CA LEU A 122 2.19 12.18 2.74
C LEU A 122 3.30 11.15 2.89
N ALA A 123 2.96 9.95 3.35
CA ALA A 123 3.85 8.78 3.27
C ALA A 123 3.32 7.84 2.19
N CYS A 124 4.05 7.67 1.10
CA CYS A 124 3.61 6.91 -0.07
C CYS A 124 4.56 5.75 -0.37
N GLY A 125 4.06 4.67 -0.98
CA GLY A 125 4.95 3.74 -1.69
C GLY A 125 5.36 4.35 -3.02
N ASP A 126 6.64 4.24 -3.41
CA ASP A 126 7.16 4.73 -4.69
C ASP A 126 6.82 3.82 -5.89
N GLN A 127 6.23 2.64 -5.64
CA GLN A 127 5.80 1.70 -6.66
C GLN A 127 4.29 1.68 -6.82
N SER A 128 3.86 1.39 -8.06
CA SER A 128 2.43 1.25 -8.36
C SER A 128 1.90 -0.13 -8.01
N ILE A 129 0.67 -0.17 -7.49
CA ILE A 129 -0.06 -1.39 -7.16
C ILE A 129 -0.82 -1.85 -8.40
N VAL A 130 -0.16 -2.66 -9.22
CA VAL A 130 -0.70 -3.17 -10.48
C VAL A 130 -0.97 -4.68 -10.43
N ASP A 131 -1.82 -5.16 -11.33
CA ASP A 131 -2.02 -6.59 -11.57
C ASP A 131 -0.94 -7.16 -12.51
N SER A 132 -1.06 -8.43 -12.85
CA SER A 132 -0.12 -9.11 -13.76
C SER A 132 -0.14 -8.57 -15.18
N ALA A 133 -1.15 -7.81 -15.57
CA ALA A 133 -1.26 -7.13 -16.87
C ALA A 133 -0.74 -5.67 -16.81
N GLY A 134 -0.23 -5.23 -15.66
CA GLY A 134 0.23 -3.87 -15.45
C GLY A 134 -0.90 -2.85 -15.24
N GLN A 135 -2.14 -3.30 -15.07
CA GLN A 135 -3.30 -2.44 -14.83
C GLN A 135 -3.46 -2.12 -13.33
N PRO A 136 -4.05 -0.96 -12.96
CA PRO A 136 -4.37 -0.66 -11.56
C PRO A 136 -5.08 -1.81 -10.84
N ASN A 137 -4.52 -2.29 -9.73
CA ASN A 137 -5.16 -3.32 -8.91
C ASN A 137 -5.97 -2.67 -7.77
N GLY A 138 -7.18 -2.22 -8.12
CA GLY A 138 -8.12 -1.57 -7.22
C GLY A 138 -8.42 -2.34 -5.92
N PRO A 139 -8.72 -3.65 -5.98
CA PRO A 139 -8.99 -4.44 -4.77
C PRO A 139 -7.84 -4.45 -3.75
N ILE A 140 -6.60 -4.68 -4.21
CA ILE A 140 -5.43 -4.67 -3.31
C ILE A 140 -5.15 -3.26 -2.80
N ALA A 141 -5.24 -2.25 -3.66
CA ALA A 141 -5.05 -0.87 -3.24
C ALA A 141 -6.10 -0.43 -2.19
N GLY A 142 -7.34 -0.90 -2.33
CA GLY A 142 -8.41 -0.71 -1.34
C GLY A 142 -8.11 -1.39 0.00
N GLN A 143 -7.56 -2.61 -0.01
CA GLN A 143 -7.13 -3.30 1.23
C GLN A 143 -5.97 -2.58 1.92
N ILE A 144 -4.98 -2.09 1.16
CA ILE A 144 -3.88 -1.29 1.70
C ILE A 144 -4.44 -0.01 2.35
N MET A 145 -5.34 0.68 1.66
CA MET A 145 -6.00 1.89 2.17
C MET A 145 -6.76 1.62 3.47
N HIS A 146 -7.54 0.54 3.53
CA HIS A 146 -8.25 0.14 4.74
C HIS A 146 -7.28 -0.16 5.89
N ALA A 147 -6.20 -0.90 5.62
CA ALA A 147 -5.17 -1.22 6.61
C ALA A 147 -4.36 0.00 7.07
N ALA A 148 -4.25 1.03 6.22
CA ALA A 148 -3.63 2.30 6.57
C ALA A 148 -4.55 3.22 7.41
N ASN A 149 -5.75 2.76 7.78
CA ASN A 149 -6.79 3.53 8.46
C ASN A 149 -7.44 4.63 7.59
N GLY A 150 -7.75 4.29 6.32
CA GLY A 150 -8.64 5.08 5.47
C GLY A 150 -7.96 6.16 4.64
N VAL A 151 -6.74 5.91 4.14
CA VAL A 151 -5.95 6.98 3.51
C VAL A 151 -5.92 6.95 1.97
N GLY A 152 -6.17 8.12 1.35
CA GLY A 152 -5.42 8.64 0.20
C GLY A 152 -5.14 7.68 -0.95
N LEU A 153 -6.14 7.39 -1.78
CA LEU A 153 -6.02 6.44 -2.89
C LEU A 153 -6.03 7.13 -4.27
N ARG A 154 -5.12 6.73 -5.16
CA ARG A 154 -5.14 7.02 -6.61
C ARG A 154 -5.43 5.73 -7.39
N THR A 155 -6.46 5.71 -8.24
CA THR A 155 -6.80 4.53 -9.06
C THR A 155 -6.95 4.77 -10.58
N THR A 156 -6.71 5.98 -11.10
CA THR A 156 -6.96 6.30 -12.52
C THR A 156 -5.69 6.58 -13.34
N VAL A 157 -5.64 5.98 -14.53
CA VAL A 157 -4.52 5.99 -15.49
C VAL A 157 -4.47 7.28 -16.35
N GLY A 158 -5.59 7.99 -16.50
CA GLY A 158 -5.76 9.04 -17.54
C GLY A 158 -5.72 10.51 -17.08
N THR A 159 -5.66 10.80 -15.78
CA THR A 159 -5.59 12.19 -15.26
C THR A 159 -4.45 12.33 -14.24
N PRO A 160 -3.88 13.52 -14.07
CA PRO A 160 -2.79 13.70 -13.11
C PRO A 160 -3.29 13.43 -11.70
N GLY A 161 -2.94 12.26 -11.14
CA GLY A 161 -2.29 12.17 -9.85
C GLY A 161 -3.04 12.61 -8.59
N LEU A 162 -4.36 12.78 -8.55
CA LEU A 162 -5.01 13.28 -7.34
C LEU A 162 -5.31 12.15 -6.33
N LEU A 163 -4.90 12.36 -5.08
CA LEU A 163 -5.18 11.54 -3.91
C LEU A 163 -6.40 12.12 -3.19
N ASN A 164 -7.33 11.24 -2.83
CA ASN A 164 -8.52 11.59 -2.05
C ASN A 164 -8.59 10.76 -0.77
N GLY A 165 -9.01 11.37 0.34
CA GLY A 165 -9.22 10.70 1.62
C GLY A 165 -10.05 11.55 2.59
N PRO A 166 -10.22 11.08 3.83
CA PRO A 166 -10.99 11.78 4.86
C PRO A 166 -10.41 13.17 5.13
N GLY A 167 -11.12 14.21 4.71
CA GLY A 167 -10.70 15.61 4.89
C GLY A 167 -9.70 16.16 3.84
N PHE A 168 -9.24 15.34 2.88
CA PHE A 168 -8.31 15.75 1.83
C PHE A 168 -8.84 15.36 0.46
N GLN A 169 -9.05 16.35 -0.40
CA GLN A 169 -9.51 16.12 -1.78
C GLN A 169 -8.54 16.79 -2.74
N ASN A 170 -8.35 16.17 -3.91
CA ASN A 170 -7.61 16.77 -5.02
C ASN A 170 -6.15 17.12 -4.70
N ILE A 171 -5.48 16.32 -3.86
CA ILE A 171 -4.07 16.54 -3.55
C ILE A 171 -3.20 15.76 -4.53
N ALA A 172 -2.25 16.44 -5.18
CA ALA A 172 -1.34 15.77 -6.10
C ALA A 172 -0.48 14.69 -5.39
N SER A 173 -0.36 13.54 -6.03
CA SER A 173 0.49 12.43 -5.66
C SER A 173 1.95 12.82 -5.90
N PRO A 174 2.86 12.55 -4.95
CA PRO A 174 4.29 12.72 -5.16
C PRO A 174 4.89 11.65 -6.07
N VAL A 175 4.14 10.56 -6.33
CA VAL A 175 4.56 9.44 -7.17
C VAL A 175 3.79 9.42 -8.48
N ASN A 176 4.52 9.24 -9.58
CA ASN A 176 3.96 8.98 -10.89
C ASN A 176 3.63 7.49 -11.01
N GLY A 177 2.37 7.16 -11.27
CA GLY A 177 1.98 5.76 -11.41
C GLY A 177 0.47 5.54 -11.52
N PRO A 178 0.02 4.46 -12.17
CA PRO A 178 -1.40 4.18 -12.39
C PRO A 178 -2.19 3.86 -11.11
N ALA A 179 -1.53 3.37 -10.05
CA ALA A 179 -2.16 3.07 -8.77
C ALA A 179 -1.19 3.28 -7.60
N VAL A 180 -1.34 4.36 -6.84
CA VAL A 180 -0.46 4.67 -5.70
C VAL A 180 -1.32 4.83 -4.46
N VAL A 181 -0.85 4.27 -3.34
CA VAL A 181 -1.48 4.43 -2.03
C VAL A 181 -0.55 5.23 -1.13
N CYS A 182 -1.11 6.24 -0.49
CA CYS A 182 -0.41 7.08 0.48
C CYS A 182 -1.15 7.08 1.80
N ALA A 183 -0.43 7.31 2.90
CA ALA A 183 -0.92 7.62 4.24
C ALA A 183 -0.80 9.14 4.53
N TRP A 184 -1.82 9.76 5.14
CA TRP A 184 -1.94 11.20 5.40
C TRP A 184 -1.43 11.49 6.80
N ALA A 185 -0.66 12.56 6.93
CA ALA A 185 -0.42 13.24 8.20
C ALA A 185 -0.95 14.66 8.07
N ALA A 186 -1.69 15.14 9.06
CA ALA A 186 -2.18 16.51 9.06
C ALA A 186 -2.19 17.07 10.47
N THR A 187 -1.59 18.23 10.64
CA THR A 187 -1.79 19.00 11.87
C THR A 187 -3.22 19.54 11.86
N PRO A 188 -4.01 19.39 12.95
CA PRO A 188 -5.23 20.19 13.08
C PRO A 188 -4.83 21.67 12.93
N SER A 189 -5.64 22.44 12.20
CA SER A 189 -5.41 23.87 11.97
C SER A 189 -5.14 24.56 13.31
N GLN A 190 -3.97 25.18 13.44
CA GLN A 190 -3.67 26.08 14.57
C GLN A 190 -4.32 27.44 14.34
#